data_AF-A0A955EY76-F1
#
_entry.id   AF-A0A955EY76-F1
#
_cell.length_a   1.000
_cell.length_b   1.000
_cell.length_c   1.000
_cell.angle_alpha   90.00
_cell.angle_beta   90.00
_cell.angle_gamma   90.00
#
_symmetry.space_group_name_H-M   'P 1'
#
loop_
_entity.id
_entity.type
_entity.pdbx_description
1 polymer ?
#
loop_
_entity_poly.entity_id
_entity_poly.type
_entity_poly.pdbx_seq_one_letter_code
_entity_poly.pdbx_strand_id
1 'polypeptide(L)' 'MAEQKRVRLQLDIPTDIRNRVKAVAYGRGQSLVELYLEALKSIGDKELNSLIDKEIKERPAKGRPTN' A
#
# COMPACT_ATOMS: atom_id res chain seq x y z
N MET A 1 -2.23 15.84 -15.81
CA MET A 1 -2.82 15.44 -14.51
C MET A 1 -2.00 16.10 -13.44
N ALA A 2 -2.59 16.90 -12.54
CA ALA A 2 -1.83 17.54 -11.47
C ALA A 2 -1.13 16.45 -10.65
N GLU A 3 0.19 16.57 -10.50
CA GLU A 3 0.99 15.60 -9.75
C GLU A 3 0.49 15.56 -8.30
N GLN A 4 -0.10 14.43 -7.91
CA GLN A 4 -0.64 14.28 -6.56
C GLN A 4 0.54 14.32 -5.59
N LYS A 5 0.56 15.31 -4.69
CA LYS A 5 1.64 15.49 -3.71
C LYS A 5 1.70 14.28 -2.78
N ARG A 6 2.70 13.41 -3.00
CA ARG A 6 2.91 12.18 -2.20
C ARG A 6 3.84 12.48 -1.02
N VAL A 7 3.42 12.11 0.18
CA VAL A 7 4.25 12.16 1.39
C VAL A 7 4.79 10.77 1.69
N ARG A 8 6.03 10.68 2.18
CA ARG A 8 6.63 9.42 2.61
C ARG A 8 6.27 9.15 4.07
N LEU A 9 5.69 7.99 4.34
CA LEU A 9 5.50 7.47 5.69
C LEU A 9 6.77 6.72 6.13
N GLN A 10 7.30 7.07 7.29
CA GLN A 10 8.36 6.32 7.96
C GLN A 10 7.76 5.66 9.20
N LEU A 11 8.00 4.37 9.37
CA LEU A 11 7.55 3.57 10.51
C LEU A 11 8.78 3.05 11.24
N ASP A 12 8.82 3.27 12.55
CA ASP A 12 9.81 2.62 13.41
C ASP A 12 9.24 1.30 13.91
N ILE A 13 9.75 0.20 13.34
CA ILE A 13 9.31 -1.16 13.66
C ILE A 13 10.50 -2.11 13.72
N PRO A 14 10.43 -3.16 14.55
CA PRO A 14 11.38 -4.26 14.54
C PRO A 14 11.58 -4.88 13.14
N THR A 15 12.82 -5.32 12.87
CA THR A 15 13.23 -5.82 11.55
C THR A 15 12.51 -7.12 11.17
N ASP A 16 12.26 -7.98 12.15
CA ASP A 16 11.47 -9.21 12.03
C ASP A 16 10.03 -8.94 11.58
N ILE A 17 9.38 -7.92 12.16
CA ILE A 17 8.03 -7.49 11.73
C ILE A 17 8.09 -7.03 10.27
N ARG A 18 9.03 -6.15 9.91
CA ARG A 18 9.20 -5.67 8.53
C ARG A 18 9.40 -6.82 7.54
N ASN A 19 10.21 -7.81 7.89
CA ASN A 19 10.49 -8.96 7.04
C ASN A 19 9.26 -9.85 6.86
N ARG A 20 8.49 -10.07 7.92
CA ARG A 20 7.23 -10.82 7.84
C ARG A 20 6.21 -10.12 6.96
N VAL A 21 6.05 -8.80 7.12
CA VAL A 21 5.14 -7.99 6.29
C VAL A 21 5.53 -8.06 4.81
N LYS A 22 6.84 -8.02 4.49
CA LYS A 22 7.34 -8.21 3.11
C LYS A 22 6.97 -9.58 2.55
N ALA A 23 7.15 -10.64 3.31
CA ALA A 23 6.81 -12.00 2.86
C ALA A 23 5.30 -12.14 2.59
N VAL A 24 4.46 -11.54 3.43
CA VAL A 24 3.00 -11.52 3.24
C VAL A 24 2.62 -10.74 1.98
N ALA A 25 3.19 -9.55 1.77
CA ALA A 25 2.93 -8.74 0.58
C ALA A 25 3.33 -9.48 -0.71
N TYR A 26 4.52 -10.10 -0.70
CA TYR A 26 5.00 -10.90 -1.82
C TYR A 26 4.09 -12.09 -2.13
N GLY A 27 3.66 -12.84 -1.10
CA GLY A 27 2.73 -13.96 -1.27
C GLY A 27 1.37 -13.57 -1.83
N ARG A 28 0.97 -12.30 -1.70
CA ARG A 28 -0.28 -11.73 -2.26
C ARG A 28 -0.08 -11.05 -3.61
N GLY A 29 1.15 -10.99 -4.13
CA GLY A 29 1.47 -10.24 -5.35
C GLY A 29 1.26 -8.73 -5.21
N GLN A 30 1.35 -8.21 -3.98
CA GLN A 30 1.13 -6.81 -3.61
C GLN A 30 2.45 -6.13 -3.25
N SER A 31 2.52 -4.81 -3.47
CA SER A 31 3.55 -3.99 -2.85
C SER A 31 3.27 -3.79 -1.36
N LEU A 32 4.31 -3.46 -0.59
CA LEU A 32 4.16 -3.12 0.83
C LEU A 32 3.12 -2.03 1.07
N VAL A 33 3.10 -1.00 0.21
CA VAL A 33 2.17 0.13 0.34
C VAL A 33 0.73 -0.34 0.13
N GLU A 34 0.46 -1.19 -0.86
CA GLU A 34 -0.89 -1.75 -1.06
C GLU A 34 -1.32 -2.56 0.15
N LEU A 35 -0.44 -3.41 0.69
CA LEU A 35 -0.75 -4.18 1.89
C LEU A 35 -1.07 -3.28 3.09
N TYR A 36 -0.30 -2.21 3.31
CA TYR A 36 -0.58 -1.26 4.39
C TYR A 36 -1.91 -0.53 4.18
N LEU A 37 -2.19 -0.04 2.97
CA LEU A 37 -3.44 0.64 2.67
C LEU A 37 -4.63 -0.30 2.84
N GLU A 38 -4.56 -1.53 2.36
CA GLU A 38 -5.61 -2.52 2.58
C GLU A 38 -5.79 -2.86 4.07
N ALA A 39 -4.70 -2.96 4.83
CA ALA A 39 -4.79 -3.18 6.27
C ALA A 39 -5.49 -2.02 6.98
N LEU A 40 -5.27 -0.77 6.57
CA LEU A 40 -5.98 0.38 7.12
C LEU A 40 -7.50 0.31 6.91
N LYS A 41 -7.98 -0.42 5.89
CA LYS A 41 -9.43 -0.57 5.69
C LYS A 41 -10.13 -1.30 6.84
N SER A 42 -9.39 -2.10 7.60
CA SER A 42 -9.91 -2.79 8.79
C SER A 42 -10.36 -1.84 9.91
N ILE A 43 -9.92 -0.58 9.88
CA ILE A 43 -10.34 0.47 10.82
C ILE A 43 -11.84 0.80 10.63
N GLY A 44 -12.41 0.55 9.45
CA GLY A 44 -13.84 0.75 9.18
C GLY A 44 -14.25 2.18 8.87
N ASP A 45 -13.29 3.11 8.72
CA ASP A 45 -13.58 4.49 8.33
C ASP A 45 -13.95 4.61 6.84
N LYS A 46 -15.12 5.18 6.56
CA LYS A 46 -15.72 5.21 5.21
C LYS A 46 -14.96 6.13 4.26
N GLU A 47 -14.48 7.26 4.76
CA GLU A 47 -13.79 8.25 3.93
C GLU A 47 -12.38 7.74 3.57
N LEU A 48 -11.66 7.23 4.56
CA LEU A 48 -10.36 6.59 4.39
C LEU A 48 -10.45 5.41 3.42
N ASN A 49 -11.46 4.55 3.55
CA ASN A 49 -11.68 3.43 2.64
C ASN A 49 -11.86 3.90 1.19
N SER A 50 -12.63 4.98 1.00
CA SER A 50 -12.88 5.55 -0.33
C SER A 50 -11.61 6.14 -0.94
N LEU A 51 -10.78 6.81 -0.13
CA LEU A 51 -9.47 7.35 -0.56
C LEU A 51 -8.48 6.23 -0.91
N ILE A 52 -8.45 5.15 -0.12
CA ILE A 52 -7.61 3.97 -0.37
C ILE A 52 -8.02 3.29 -1.67
N ASP A 53 -9.32 3.05 -1.89
CA ASP A 53 -9.81 2.40 -3.11
C ASP A 53 -9.48 3.21 -4.36
N LYS A 54 -9.55 4.54 -4.26
CA LYS A 54 -9.12 5.44 -5.31
C LYS A 54 -7.61 5.35 -5.56
N GLU A 55 -6.78 5.42 -4.52
CA GLU A 55 -5.32 5.30 -4.67
C GLU A 55 -4.92 3.94 -5.27
N ILE A 56 -5.48 2.82 -4.79
CA ILE A 56 -5.15 1.49 -5.32
C ILE A 56 -5.49 1.39 -6.81
N LYS A 57 -6.62 1.97 -7.23
CA LYS A 57 -7.06 1.96 -8.64
C LYS A 57 -6.22 2.88 -9.54
N GLU A 58 -5.85 4.06 -9.04
CA GLU A 58 -5.11 5.08 -9.82
C GLU A 58 -3.59 4.87 -9.79
N ARG A 59 -3.08 4.09 -8.83
CA ARG A 59 -1.65 3.86 -8.70
C ARG A 59 -1.15 3.04 -9.89
N PRO A 60 -0.18 3.57 -10.66
CA PRO A 60 0.43 2.79 -11.73
C PRO A 60 1.11 1.56 -11.10
N ALA A 61 0.86 0.39 -11.68
CA ALA A 61 1.45 -0.88 -11.26
C ALA A 61 2.98 -0.81 -11.41
N LYS A 62 3.65 -0.27 -10.40
CA LYS A 62 5.09 -0.03 -10.43
C LYS A 62 5.80 -1.37 -10.20
N GLY A 63 6.02 -2.12 -11.29
CA GLY A 63 6.93 -3.26 -11.31
C GLY A 63 6.44 -4.58 -11.92
N ARG A 64 5.27 -4.65 -12.57
CA ARG A 64 5.00 -5.79 -13.46
C ARG A 64 5.65 -5.48 -14.82
N PRO A 65 6.55 -6.32 -15.36
CA PRO A 65 7.01 -6.14 -16.73
C PRO A 65 5.79 -6.15 -17.64
N THR A 66 5.55 -5.03 -18.30
CA THR A 66 4.67 -4.98 -19.47
C THR A 66 5.41 -5.67 -20.60
N ASN A 67 5.15 -6.96 -20.77
CA ASN A 67 5.44 -7.66 -22.02
C ASN A 67 4.26 -7.46 -22.96
#